data_AF-A0AAD7DLS0-F1
#
_entry.id   AF-A0AAD7DLS0-F1
#
_cell.length_a   1.000
_cell.length_b   1.000
_cell.length_c   1.000
_cell.angle_alpha   90.00
_cell.angle_beta   90.00
_cell.angle_gamma   90.00
#
_symmetry.space_group_name_H-M   'P 1'
#
loop_
_entity.id
_entity.type
_entity.pdbx_description
1 polymer ?
#
loop_
_entity_poly.entity_id
_entity_poly.type
_entity_poly.pdbx_seq_one_letter_code
_entity_poly.pdbx_strand_id
1 'polypeptide(L)'
;FGSYNHLVRQVVFQQNKSLVLWDLDSRDSLNATVEESKGIYDAAINAIVSTLFALNHEIEGKNFEHNSDYAVDALQTANYSLVTVAECL
;
A
#
# COMPACT_ATOMS: atom_id res chain seq x y z
N PHE A 1 5.15 8.14 6.30
CA PHE A 1 6.48 8.26 6.94
C PHE A 1 7.05 6.97 7.53
N GLY A 2 6.26 6.01 8.01
CA GLY A 2 6.78 4.66 8.35
C GLY A 2 7.78 4.62 9.50
N SER A 3 7.89 5.71 10.26
CA SER A 3 8.89 5.87 11.29
C SER A 3 8.43 5.22 12.59
N TYR A 4 9.22 4.28 13.10
CA TYR A 4 9.03 3.67 14.41
C TYR A 4 10.38 3.38 15.06
N ASN A 5 10.38 3.21 16.37
CA ASN A 5 11.55 2.81 17.14
C ASN A 5 11.14 1.81 18.22
N HIS A 6 12.07 1.45 19.12
CA HIS A 6 11.76 0.52 20.19
C HIS A 6 10.62 1.02 21.09
N LEU A 7 10.63 2.29 21.48
CA LEU A 7 9.60 2.85 22.36
C LEU A 7 8.21 2.80 21.72
N VAL A 8 8.10 3.18 20.43
CA VAL A 8 6.84 3.11 19.68
C VAL A 8 6.30 1.68 19.66
N ARG A 9 7.15 0.68 19.35
CA ARG A 9 6.73 -0.74 19.33
C ARG A 9 6.25 -1.22 20.69
N GLN A 10 6.95 -0.83 21.77
CA GLN A 10 6.58 -1.21 23.13
C GLN A 10 5.20 -0.65 23.51
N VAL A 11 4.96 0.63 23.22
CA VAL A 11 3.69 1.29 23.54
C VAL A 11 2.54 0.71 22.73
N VAL A 12 2.75 0.44 21.43
CA VAL A 12 1.74 -0.20 20.57
C VAL A 12 1.35 -1.58 21.11
N PHE A 13 2.34 -2.39 21.50
CA PHE A 13 2.12 -3.70 22.12
C PHE A 13 1.35 -3.59 23.45
N GLN A 14 1.73 -2.67 24.33
CA GLN A 14 1.05 -2.43 25.62
C GLN A 14 -0.42 -2.00 25.45
N GLN A 15 -0.76 -1.35 24.33
CA GLN A 15 -2.14 -0.96 24.00
C GLN A 15 -2.93 -2.06 23.28
N ASN A 16 -2.37 -3.27 23.14
CA ASN A 16 -2.99 -4.37 22.39
C ASN A 16 -3.33 -3.98 20.94
N LYS A 17 -2.43 -3.24 20.29
CA LYS A 17 -2.55 -2.81 18.90
C LYS A 17 -1.46 -3.45 18.05
N SER A 18 -1.73 -3.56 16.75
CA SER A 18 -0.75 -3.99 15.74
C SER A 18 -0.05 -2.77 15.13
N LEU A 19 1.25 -2.90 14.84
CA LEU A 19 1.98 -1.95 14.00
C LEU A 19 2.00 -2.49 12.57
N VAL A 20 1.33 -1.81 11.65
CA VAL A 20 1.25 -2.20 10.24
C VAL A 20 2.13 -1.26 9.41
N LEU A 21 2.96 -1.86 8.54
CA LEU A 21 3.75 -1.16 7.52
C LEU A 21 3.34 -1.69 6.14
N TRP A 22 4.01 -1.19 5.11
CA TRP A 22 3.73 -1.52 3.72
C TRP A 22 4.99 -2.08 3.04
N ASP A 23 4.77 -2.92 2.04
CA ASP A 23 5.79 -3.46 1.13
C ASP A 23 5.92 -2.60 -0.14
N LEU A 24 4.84 -1.91 -0.51
CA LEU A 24 4.75 -1.04 -1.67
C LEU A 24 4.26 0.35 -1.28
N ASP A 25 5.03 1.38 -1.62
CA ASP A 25 4.63 2.77 -1.49
C ASP A 25 4.28 3.30 -2.88
N SER A 26 3.02 3.67 -3.14
CA SER A 26 2.61 4.19 -4.44
C SER A 26 3.18 5.58 -4.74
N ARG A 27 3.74 6.25 -3.73
CA ARG A 27 4.32 7.60 -3.79
C ARG A 27 3.31 8.67 -4.21
N ASP A 28 2.02 8.38 -4.11
CA ASP A 28 0.91 9.27 -4.46
C ASP A 28 0.89 10.58 -3.65
N SER A 29 1.49 10.59 -2.46
CA SER A 29 1.71 11.79 -1.64
C SER A 29 3.08 12.46 -1.82
N LEU A 30 3.95 11.92 -2.68
CA LEU A 30 5.34 12.36 -2.86
C LEU A 30 5.58 13.02 -4.23
N ASN A 31 4.56 13.70 -4.77
CA ASN A 31 4.56 14.33 -6.11
C ASN A 31 4.82 13.35 -7.28
N ALA A 32 4.61 12.05 -7.09
CA ALA A 32 4.63 11.13 -8.22
C ALA A 32 3.49 11.46 -9.20
N THR A 33 3.74 11.30 -10.50
CA THR A 33 2.67 11.35 -11.49
C THR A 33 1.77 10.12 -11.36
N VAL A 34 0.58 10.17 -11.97
CA VAL A 34 -0.32 9.02 -12.07
C VAL A 34 0.42 7.83 -12.70
N GLU A 35 1.11 8.05 -13.81
CA GLU A 35 1.83 7.00 -14.54
C GLU A 35 2.98 6.40 -13.72
N GLU A 36 3.69 7.21 -12.93
CA GLU A 36 4.73 6.72 -12.03
C GLU A 36 4.14 5.81 -10.94
N SER A 37 3.04 6.21 -10.30
CA SER A 37 2.34 5.37 -9.31
C SER A 37 1.84 4.06 -9.92
N LYS A 38 1.29 4.10 -11.15
CA LYS A 38 0.85 2.89 -11.87
C LYS A 38 2.01 1.94 -12.17
N GLY A 39 3.14 2.47 -12.64
CA GLY A 39 4.33 1.68 -12.92
C GLY A 39 4.91 0.97 -11.70
N ILE A 40 4.69 1.49 -10.49
CA ILE A 40 5.10 0.82 -9.24
C ILE A 40 4.27 -0.44 -9.00
N TYR A 41 2.96 -0.42 -9.25
CA TYR A 41 2.11 -1.60 -9.18
C TYR A 41 2.50 -2.64 -10.24
N ASP A 42 2.68 -2.20 -11.49
CA ASP A 42 3.15 -3.07 -12.57
C ASP A 42 4.47 -3.78 -12.21
N ALA A 43 5.43 -3.03 -11.65
CA ALA A 43 6.72 -3.58 -11.25
C ALA A 43 6.57 -4.65 -10.15
N ALA A 44 5.70 -4.43 -9.15
CA ALA A 44 5.45 -5.38 -8.09
C ALA A 44 4.76 -6.66 -8.59
N ILE A 45 3.75 -6.51 -9.45
CA ILE A 45 3.06 -7.63 -10.09
C ILE A 45 4.04 -8.46 -10.93
N ASN A 46 4.88 -7.80 -11.74
CA ASN A 46 5.88 -8.47 -12.59
C ASN A 46 7.01 -9.14 -11.79
N ALA A 47 7.24 -8.72 -10.55
CA ALA A 47 8.17 -9.39 -9.63
C ALA A 47 7.58 -10.68 -9.02
N ILE A 48 6.32 -11.01 -9.30
CA ILE A 48 5.62 -12.23 -8.84
C ILE A 48 5.64 -12.34 -7.30
N VAL A 49 5.39 -11.23 -6.61
CA VAL A 49 5.25 -11.23 -5.15
C VAL A 49 3.94 -11.92 -4.75
N SER A 50 3.92 -12.82 -3.77
CA SER A 50 2.71 -13.57 -3.42
C SER A 50 1.71 -12.76 -2.57
N THR A 51 2.20 -11.74 -1.87
CA THR A 51 1.44 -10.89 -0.94
C THR A 51 2.01 -9.48 -0.97
N LEU A 52 1.17 -8.49 -0.71
CA LEU A 52 1.49 -7.07 -0.82
C LEU A 52 0.66 -6.27 0.20
N PHE A 53 1.32 -5.49 1.05
CA PHE A 53 0.69 -4.35 1.70
C PHE A 53 1.05 -3.07 0.94
N ALA A 54 0.06 -2.45 0.29
CA ALA A 54 0.23 -1.20 -0.46
C ALA A 54 -0.17 0.02 0.38
N LEU A 55 0.69 1.03 0.43
CA LEU A 55 0.38 2.35 0.98
C LEU A 55 -0.12 3.28 -0.13
N ASN A 56 -1.31 3.81 0.08
CA ASN A 56 -1.92 4.90 -0.69
C ASN A 56 -2.55 5.92 0.28
N HIS A 57 -2.86 7.12 -0.20
CA HIS A 57 -3.43 8.22 0.57
C HIS A 57 -4.73 8.71 -0.09
N GLU A 58 -5.88 8.49 0.57
CA GLU A 58 -7.22 8.89 0.09
C GLU A 58 -7.54 10.38 0.29
N ILE A 59 -6.56 11.27 0.14
CA ILE A 59 -6.77 12.71 0.31
C ILE A 59 -6.90 13.36 -1.07
N GLU A 60 -7.99 14.10 -1.28
CA GLU A 60 -8.40 14.74 -2.54
C GLU A 60 -7.25 15.38 -3.32
N GLY A 61 -6.97 14.80 -4.47
CA GLY A 61 -6.21 15.39 -5.56
C GLY A 61 -6.66 14.73 -6.86
N LYS A 62 -6.56 15.43 -8.00
CA LYS A 62 -7.02 14.97 -9.34
C LYS A 62 -6.41 13.64 -9.81
N ASN A 63 -5.51 13.05 -9.03
CA ASN A 63 -4.75 11.85 -9.35
C ASN A 63 -5.18 10.63 -8.51
N PHE A 64 -5.98 10.81 -7.44
CA PHE A 64 -6.34 9.73 -6.52
C PHE A 64 -7.23 8.67 -7.18
N GLU A 65 -8.36 9.07 -7.78
CA GLU A 65 -9.30 8.15 -8.42
C GLU A 65 -8.61 7.33 -9.52
N HIS A 66 -7.77 7.97 -10.34
CA HIS A 66 -7.05 7.31 -11.43
C HIS A 66 -5.99 6.29 -10.99
N ASN A 67 -5.45 6.43 -9.77
CA ASN A 67 -4.45 5.52 -9.22
C ASN A 67 -5.09 4.35 -8.49
N SER A 68 -6.10 4.62 -7.66
CA SER A 68 -6.78 3.58 -6.87
C SER A 68 -7.56 2.61 -7.75
N ASP A 69 -8.30 3.12 -8.75
CA ASP A 69 -9.05 2.27 -9.69
C ASP A 69 -8.10 1.36 -10.48
N TYR A 70 -7.00 1.93 -10.98
CA TYR A 70 -6.01 1.15 -11.71
C TYR A 70 -5.34 0.08 -10.84
N ALA A 71 -4.97 0.41 -9.60
CA ALA A 71 -4.34 -0.54 -8.68
C ALA A 71 -5.26 -1.74 -8.42
N VAL A 72 -6.55 -1.48 -8.19
CA VAL A 72 -7.57 -2.53 -8.01
C VAL A 72 -7.64 -3.42 -9.25
N ASP A 73 -7.82 -2.83 -10.43
CA ASP A 73 -7.96 -3.56 -11.68
C ASP A 73 -6.70 -4.40 -12.00
N ALA A 74 -5.52 -3.82 -11.85
CA ALA A 74 -4.25 -4.48 -12.16
C ALA A 74 -3.99 -5.67 -11.23
N LEU A 75 -4.21 -5.51 -9.92
CA LEU A 75 -4.02 -6.57 -8.94
C LEU A 75 -5.04 -7.70 -9.12
N GLN A 76 -6.31 -7.39 -9.36
CA GLN A 76 -7.32 -8.42 -9.63
C GLN A 76 -7.03 -9.16 -10.94
N THR A 77 -6.60 -8.45 -12.00
CA THR A 77 -6.17 -9.06 -13.27
C THR A 77 -4.98 -10.00 -13.07
N ALA A 78 -4.06 -9.64 -12.17
CA ALA A 78 -2.94 -10.48 -11.76
C ALA A 78 -3.31 -11.57 -10.73
N ASN A 79 -4.62 -11.80 -10.51
CA ASN A 79 -5.17 -12.86 -9.65
C ASN A 79 -4.85 -12.71 -8.14
N TYR A 80 -4.62 -11.48 -7.68
CA TYR A 80 -4.61 -11.17 -6.24
C TYR A 80 -6.03 -11.08 -5.68
N SER A 81 -6.19 -11.49 -4.43
CA SER A 81 -7.38 -11.19 -3.64
C SER A 81 -7.17 -9.89 -2.87
N LEU A 82 -8.06 -8.91 -3.06
CA LEU A 82 -8.04 -7.67 -2.29
C LEU A 82 -8.83 -7.90 -1.00
N VAL A 83 -8.12 -7.91 0.11
CA VAL A 83 -8.66 -8.22 1.43
C VAL A 83 -8.24 -7.15 2.44
N THR A 84 -8.88 -7.13 3.60
CA THR A 84 -8.44 -6.27 4.69
C THR A 84 -7.09 -6.74 5.25
N VAL A 85 -6.35 -5.85 5.92
CA VAL A 85 -5.11 -6.23 6.63
C VAL A 85 -5.37 -7.35 7.64
N ALA A 86 -6.55 -7.36 8.28
CA ALA A 86 -6.91 -8.38 9.26
C ALA A 86 -7.17 -9.76 8.64
N GLU A 87 -7.60 -9.84 7.38
CA GLU A 87 -7.80 -11.12 6.66
C GLU A 87 -6.50 -11.64 6.03
N CYS A 88 -5.54 -10.75 5.77
CA CYS A 88 -4.25 -11.10 5.19
C CYS A 88 -3.27 -11.70 6.23
N LEU A 89 -3.42 -11.34 7.52
CA LEU A 89 -2.61 -11.80 8.65
C LEU A 89 -3.20 -13.05 9.32
#